data_AF-A0AAV5I607-F1
#
_entry.id   AF-A0AAV5I607-F1
#
_cell.length_a   1.000
_cell.length_b   1.000
_cell.length_c   1.000
_cell.angle_alpha   90.00
_cell.angle_beta   90.00
_cell.angle_gamma   90.00
#
_symmetry.space_group_name_H-M   'P 1'
#
loop_
_entity.id
_entity.type
_entity.pdbx_description
1 polymer ?
#
loop_
_entity_poly.entity_id
_entity_poly.type
_entity_poly.pdbx_seq_one_letter_code
_entity_poly.pdbx_strand_id
1 'polypeptide(L)'
;MEVTITSLARPGPNILLPRPGYPYHEARAACSNLEVRHFDLLPGKGWEVDLDAVEALADKNTVAMVIINPGSCGNVFSLEHLEKIAKTARKLGILVIADEVYVHISFGNTPFVPMGLFGSIVPLLTLGSISKRWNVAGWRVGWIVTTDPDGILEKTGVCPITVTLFIWLNISS
;
A
#
# COMPACT_ATOMS: atom_id res chain seq x y z
N MET A 1 1.79 6.94 5.60
CA MET A 1 0.76 7.47 4.67
C MET A 1 0.73 9.00 4.65
N GLU A 2 0.75 9.68 5.81
CA GLU A 2 0.70 11.16 5.92
C GLU A 2 1.78 11.92 5.13
N VAL A 3 3.03 11.45 5.22
CA VAL A 3 4.17 12.18 4.66
C VAL A 3 4.33 11.94 3.16
N THR A 4 3.83 10.83 2.61
CA THR A 4 4.11 10.45 1.22
C THR A 4 3.06 10.94 0.22
N ILE A 5 1.79 11.03 0.61
CA ILE A 5 0.72 11.38 -0.33
C ILE A 5 0.62 12.89 -0.54
N THR A 6 0.85 13.67 0.52
CA THR A 6 0.74 15.15 0.49
C THR A 6 1.79 15.80 -0.41
N SER A 7 2.96 15.16 -0.58
CA SER A 7 4.04 15.61 -1.46
C SER A 7 3.79 15.37 -2.96
N LEU A 8 2.86 14.48 -3.31
CA LEU A 8 2.49 14.16 -4.70
C LEU A 8 1.28 15.00 -5.19
N ALA A 9 0.92 16.06 -4.45
CA ALA A 9 -0.31 16.83 -4.61
C ALA A 9 -0.44 17.48 -6.01
N ARG A 10 -1.21 16.83 -6.87
CA ARG A 10 -1.85 17.42 -8.06
C ARG A 10 -3.21 17.98 -7.66
N PRO A 11 -3.78 18.98 -8.36
CA PRO A 11 -5.15 19.43 -8.11
C PRO A 11 -6.15 18.28 -8.29
N GLY A 12 -6.93 17.98 -7.25
CA GLY A 12 -7.88 16.86 -7.24
C GLY A 12 -7.23 15.48 -7.35
N PRO A 13 -6.32 15.11 -6.42
CA PRO A 13 -5.64 13.83 -6.47
C PRO A 13 -6.59 12.69 -6.08
N ASN A 14 -6.45 11.54 -6.76
CA ASN A 14 -7.20 10.34 -6.41
C ASN A 14 -6.30 9.15 -6.05
N ILE A 15 -6.84 8.23 -5.25
CA ILE A 15 -6.18 7.01 -4.80
C ILE A 15 -7.05 5.79 -5.11
N LEU A 16 -6.40 4.70 -5.54
CA LEU A 16 -7.07 3.43 -5.81
C LEU A 16 -7.01 2.52 -4.58
N LEU A 17 -8.18 2.11 -4.07
CA LEU A 17 -8.31 1.20 -2.92
C LEU A 17 -9.00 -0.11 -3.31
N PRO A 18 -8.64 -1.24 -2.68
CA PRO A 18 -9.27 -2.53 -2.96
C PRO A 18 -10.68 -2.60 -2.35
N ARG A 19 -11.57 -3.32 -3.02
CA ARG A 19 -12.88 -3.74 -2.53
C ARG A 19 -13.00 -5.26 -2.65
N PRO A 20 -13.21 -5.99 -1.53
CA PRO A 20 -13.24 -5.53 -0.14
C PRO A 20 -11.87 -5.02 0.35
N GLY A 21 -11.87 -4.00 1.22
CA GLY A 21 -10.68 -3.34 1.73
C GLY A 21 -10.70 -3.13 3.25
N TYR A 22 -9.66 -2.48 3.79
CA TYR A 22 -9.59 -2.13 5.22
C TYR A 22 -10.06 -0.68 5.43
N PRO A 23 -11.12 -0.42 6.23
CA PRO A 23 -11.75 0.90 6.35
C PRO A 23 -10.81 2.05 6.76
N TYR A 24 -9.69 1.73 7.40
CA TYR A 24 -8.70 2.70 7.80
C TYR A 24 -8.10 3.47 6.61
N HIS A 25 -7.89 2.81 5.47
CA HIS A 25 -7.30 3.45 4.28
C HIS A 25 -8.26 4.48 3.68
N GLU A 26 -9.56 4.18 3.67
CA GLU A 26 -10.60 5.09 3.18
C GLU A 26 -10.77 6.29 4.10
N ALA A 27 -10.87 6.06 5.42
CA ALA A 27 -10.92 7.13 6.41
C ALA A 27 -9.69 8.04 6.30
N ARG A 28 -8.50 7.47 6.06
CA ARG A 28 -7.28 8.23 5.93
C ARG A 28 -7.21 9.04 4.62
N ALA A 29 -7.66 8.47 3.52
CA ALA A 29 -7.76 9.16 2.23
C ALA A 29 -8.70 10.38 2.33
N ALA A 30 -9.83 10.23 3.02
CA ALA A 30 -10.76 11.33 3.29
C ALA A 30 -10.11 12.45 4.12
N CYS A 31 -9.34 12.13 5.17
CA CYS A 31 -8.58 13.13 5.94
C CYS A 31 -7.51 13.87 5.12
N SER A 32 -7.05 13.28 4.01
CA SER A 32 -6.04 13.85 3.12
C SER A 32 -6.64 14.50 1.87
N ASN A 33 -7.96 14.71 1.81
CA ASN A 33 -8.67 15.28 0.66
C ASN A 33 -8.38 14.57 -0.67
N LEU A 34 -8.22 13.24 -0.62
CA LEU A 34 -8.10 12.41 -1.82
C LEU A 34 -9.47 11.91 -2.26
N GLU A 35 -9.72 11.93 -3.56
CA GLU A 35 -10.83 11.16 -4.13
C GLU A 35 -10.49 9.65 -4.03
N VAL A 36 -11.39 8.86 -3.46
CA VAL A 36 -11.22 7.41 -3.35
C VAL A 36 -11.92 6.72 -4.51
N ARG A 37 -11.19 5.92 -5.27
CA ARG A 37 -11.74 5.03 -6.31
C ARG A 37 -11.46 3.59 -5.94
N HIS A 38 -12.46 2.73 -6.12
CA HIS A 38 -12.39 1.35 -5.69
C HIS A 38 -12.21 0.41 -6.88
N PHE A 39 -11.21 -0.47 -6.81
CA PHE A 39 -11.08 -1.62 -7.71
C PHE A 39 -11.48 -2.90 -6.99
N ASP A 40 -11.97 -3.88 -7.74
CA ASP A 40 -12.43 -5.15 -7.17
C ASP A 40 -11.30 -6.18 -7.02
N LEU A 41 -11.45 -7.02 -6.01
CA LEU A 41 -10.71 -8.27 -5.88
C LEU A 41 -11.57 -9.41 -6.42
N LEU A 42 -10.99 -10.28 -7.25
CA LEU A 42 -11.71 -11.31 -8.00
C LEU A 42 -11.87 -12.60 -7.18
N PRO A 43 -13.06 -12.91 -6.61
CA PRO A 43 -13.20 -14.07 -5.72
C PRO A 43 -12.95 -15.40 -6.45
N GLY A 44 -13.33 -15.47 -7.73
CA GLY A 44 -13.10 -16.64 -8.59
C GLY A 44 -11.63 -16.85 -9.00
N LYS A 45 -10.74 -15.91 -8.69
CA LYS A 45 -9.29 -16.00 -8.95
C LYS A 45 -8.49 -15.83 -7.65
N GLY A 46 -8.96 -16.39 -6.54
CA GLY A 46 -8.25 -16.34 -5.26
C GLY A 46 -8.11 -14.93 -4.69
N TRP A 47 -9.04 -14.03 -5.00
CA TRP A 47 -9.05 -12.62 -4.61
C TRP A 47 -7.90 -11.79 -5.21
N GLU A 48 -7.38 -12.18 -6.37
CA GLU A 48 -6.45 -11.36 -7.15
C GLU A 48 -7.05 -9.98 -7.48
N VAL A 49 -6.17 -8.98 -7.57
CA VAL A 49 -6.52 -7.62 -8.03
C VAL A 49 -7.01 -7.67 -9.47
N ASP A 50 -8.17 -7.07 -9.74
CA ASP A 50 -8.62 -6.80 -11.11
C ASP A 50 -7.79 -5.67 -11.74
N LEU A 51 -6.71 -6.05 -12.42
CA LEU A 51 -5.78 -5.11 -13.04
C LEU A 51 -6.42 -4.33 -14.21
N ASP A 52 -7.38 -4.93 -14.92
CA ASP A 52 -8.08 -4.26 -16.01
C ASP A 52 -8.96 -3.12 -15.45
N ALA A 53 -9.64 -3.38 -14.32
CA ALA A 53 -10.37 -2.34 -13.60
C ALA A 53 -9.45 -1.25 -13.05
N VAL A 54 -8.27 -1.62 -12.53
CA VAL A 54 -7.26 -0.65 -12.07
C VAL A 54 -6.82 0.27 -13.21
N GLU A 55 -6.53 -0.28 -14.40
CA GLU A 55 -6.17 0.53 -15.56
C GLU A 55 -7.30 1.44 -16.02
N ALA A 56 -8.56 0.98 -15.97
CA ALA A 56 -9.72 1.78 -16.37
C ALA A 56 -10.07 2.91 -15.38
N LEU A 57 -9.78 2.73 -14.09
CA LEU A 57 -10.05 3.70 -13.03
C LEU A 57 -8.95 4.78 -12.91
N ALA A 58 -7.74 4.44 -13.33
CA ALA A 58 -6.60 5.33 -13.24
C ALA A 58 -6.71 6.48 -14.24
N ASP A 59 -6.31 7.67 -13.81
CA ASP A 59 -6.20 8.85 -14.65
C ASP A 59 -4.92 9.64 -14.34
N LYS A 60 -4.78 10.79 -14.98
CA LYS A 60 -3.62 11.69 -14.78
C LYS A 60 -3.49 12.24 -13.35
N ASN A 61 -4.51 12.13 -12.51
CA ASN A 61 -4.52 12.59 -11.13
C ASN A 61 -4.40 11.44 -10.13
N THR A 62 -4.36 10.18 -10.59
CA THR A 62 -4.11 9.03 -9.73
C THR A 62 -2.69 9.08 -9.21
N VAL A 63 -2.53 9.10 -7.89
CA VAL A 63 -1.20 9.21 -7.25
C VAL A 63 -0.69 7.88 -6.72
N ALA A 64 -1.58 6.97 -6.33
CA ALA A 64 -1.21 5.69 -5.74
C ALA A 64 -2.30 4.62 -5.88
N MET A 65 -1.91 3.36 -5.77
CA MET A 65 -2.79 2.24 -5.42
C MET A 65 -2.39 1.63 -4.09
N VAL A 66 -3.36 1.17 -3.31
CA VAL A 66 -3.14 0.38 -2.09
C VAL A 66 -3.39 -1.08 -2.38
N ILE A 67 -2.47 -1.94 -1.98
CA ILE A 67 -2.68 -3.40 -1.94
C ILE A 67 -2.55 -3.88 -0.49
N ILE A 68 -3.35 -4.86 -0.10
CA ILE A 68 -3.31 -5.46 1.24
C ILE A 68 -2.96 -6.93 1.05
N ASN A 69 -1.77 -7.33 1.52
CA ASN A 69 -1.24 -8.67 1.33
C ASN A 69 -0.42 -9.09 2.55
N PRO A 70 -0.81 -10.12 3.32
CA PRO A 70 -2.03 -10.91 3.18
C PRO A 70 -3.31 -10.09 3.37
N GLY A 71 -4.33 -10.39 2.56
CA GLY A 71 -5.60 -9.67 2.56
C GLY A 71 -6.54 -10.11 3.70
N SER A 72 -7.49 -9.25 4.04
CA SER A 72 -8.52 -9.56 5.05
C SER A 72 -9.45 -10.72 4.65
N CYS A 73 -9.50 -11.06 3.36
CA CYS A 73 -10.20 -12.22 2.82
C CYS A 73 -9.41 -13.54 2.94
N GLY A 74 -8.23 -13.51 3.59
CA GLY A 74 -7.37 -14.69 3.75
C GLY A 74 -6.53 -15.02 2.52
N ASN A 75 -6.49 -14.14 1.52
CA ASN A 75 -5.69 -14.32 0.31
C ASN A 75 -4.23 -13.90 0.52
N VAL A 76 -3.34 -14.60 -0.18
CA VAL A 76 -1.91 -14.28 -0.29
C VAL A 76 -1.58 -14.22 -1.78
N PHE A 77 -1.08 -13.09 -2.26
CA PHE A 77 -0.75 -12.93 -3.67
C PHE A 77 0.48 -13.76 -4.06
N SER A 78 0.41 -14.37 -5.24
CA SER A 78 1.54 -15.09 -5.84
C SER A 78 2.63 -14.11 -6.28
N LEU A 79 3.86 -14.61 -6.42
CA LEU A 79 4.98 -13.85 -6.98
C LEU A 79 4.62 -13.26 -8.36
N GLU A 80 4.00 -14.06 -9.23
CA GLU A 80 3.61 -13.64 -10.58
C GLU A 80 2.57 -12.52 -10.55
N HIS A 81 1.59 -12.61 -9.64
CA HIS A 81 0.56 -11.57 -9.52
C HIS A 81 1.11 -10.25 -8.98
N LEU A 82 2.01 -10.31 -7.99
CA LEU A 82 2.72 -9.12 -7.47
C LEU A 82 3.58 -8.46 -8.56
N GLU A 83 4.24 -9.25 -9.41
CA GLU A 83 4.98 -8.73 -10.55
C GLU A 83 4.07 -8.00 -11.55
N LYS A 84 2.89 -8.57 -11.84
CA LYS A 84 1.88 -7.92 -12.70
C LYS A 84 1.37 -6.62 -12.10
N ILE A 85 1.13 -6.57 -10.78
CA ILE A 85 0.77 -5.34 -10.07
C ILE A 85 1.88 -4.29 -10.24
N ALA A 86 3.15 -4.66 -10.01
CA ALA A 86 4.29 -3.75 -10.14
C ALA A 86 4.38 -3.16 -11.55
N LYS A 87 4.28 -4.01 -12.58
CA LYS A 87 4.31 -3.59 -14.00
C LYS A 87 3.14 -2.68 -14.36
N THR A 88 1.94 -2.97 -13.88
CA THR A 88 0.74 -2.16 -14.11
C THR A 88 0.89 -0.78 -13.47
N ALA A 89 1.30 -0.73 -12.20
CA ALA A 89 1.56 0.51 -11.49
C ALA A 89 2.65 1.36 -12.16
N ARG A 90 3.72 0.71 -12.64
CA ARG A 90 4.79 1.35 -13.43
C ARG A 90 4.27 1.96 -14.73
N LYS A 91 3.44 1.22 -15.47
CA LYS A 91 2.79 1.70 -16.71
C LYS A 91 1.90 2.92 -16.46
N LEU A 92 1.18 2.93 -15.33
CA LEU A 92 0.32 4.03 -14.92
C LEU A 92 1.09 5.21 -14.29
N GLY A 93 2.37 5.02 -13.94
CA GLY A 93 3.19 6.05 -13.31
C GLY A 93 2.77 6.37 -11.88
N ILE A 94 2.19 5.40 -11.16
CA ILE A 94 1.63 5.57 -9.81
C ILE A 94 2.44 4.79 -8.77
N LEU A 95 2.38 5.26 -7.53
CA LEU A 95 2.99 4.62 -6.36
C LEU A 95 2.21 3.37 -5.94
N VAL A 96 2.90 2.31 -5.52
CA VAL A 96 2.25 1.20 -4.81
C VAL A 96 2.42 1.37 -3.31
N ILE A 97 1.33 1.24 -2.56
CA ILE A 97 1.32 1.17 -1.10
C ILE A 97 0.93 -0.25 -0.71
N ALA A 98 1.89 -1.03 -0.23
CA ALA A 98 1.68 -2.41 0.23
C ALA A 98 1.47 -2.45 1.74
N ASP A 99 0.25 -2.78 2.17
CA ASP A 99 -0.08 -3.07 3.57
C ASP A 99 0.19 -4.55 3.87
N GLU A 100 1.33 -4.81 4.51
CA GLU A 100 1.83 -6.15 4.83
C GLU A 100 1.76 -6.47 6.32
N VAL A 101 0.88 -5.78 7.06
CA VAL A 101 0.73 -5.94 8.52
C VAL A 101 0.33 -7.37 8.94
N TYR A 102 -0.25 -8.16 8.03
CA TYR A 102 -0.67 -9.54 8.25
C TYR A 102 0.38 -10.60 7.90
N VAL A 103 1.61 -10.22 7.55
CA VAL A 103 2.65 -11.17 7.06
C VAL A 103 2.84 -12.43 7.93
N HIS A 104 2.62 -12.33 9.24
CA HIS A 104 2.78 -13.43 10.21
C HIS A 104 1.50 -14.25 10.48
N ILE A 105 0.38 -13.94 9.82
CA ILE A 105 -0.94 -14.59 9.97
C ILE A 105 -1.33 -15.30 8.66
N SER A 106 -0.34 -15.64 7.82
CA SER A 106 -0.61 -16.43 6.61
C SER A 106 -0.90 -17.89 6.99
N PHE A 107 -2.19 -18.26 6.97
CA PHE A 107 -2.63 -19.64 7.10
C PHE A 107 -2.87 -20.20 5.68
N GLY A 108 -1.90 -20.94 5.13
CA GLY A 108 -2.01 -21.55 3.81
C GLY A 108 -0.69 -22.15 3.30
N ASN A 109 -0.74 -22.86 2.17
CA ASN A 109 0.44 -23.45 1.52
C ASN A 109 1.23 -22.45 0.64
N THR A 110 0.66 -21.28 0.34
CA THR A 110 1.32 -20.27 -0.48
C THR A 110 2.27 -19.44 0.39
N PRO A 111 3.59 -19.44 0.10
CA PRO A 111 4.53 -18.63 0.86
C PRO A 111 4.23 -17.15 0.64
N PHE A 112 4.30 -16.38 1.72
CA PHE A 112 4.19 -14.93 1.62
C PHE A 112 5.37 -14.36 0.83
N VAL A 113 5.06 -13.49 -0.13
CA VAL A 113 6.03 -12.76 -0.93
C VAL A 113 5.87 -11.27 -0.65
N PRO A 114 6.90 -10.57 -0.14
CA PRO A 114 6.82 -9.14 0.09
C PRO A 114 6.87 -8.39 -1.24
N MET A 115 6.03 -7.37 -1.38
CA MET A 115 6.01 -6.47 -2.54
C MET A 115 7.35 -5.73 -2.71
N GLY A 116 8.12 -5.59 -1.62
CA GLY A 116 9.47 -5.02 -1.59
C GLY A 116 10.43 -5.60 -2.63
N LEU A 117 10.26 -6.86 -3.06
CA LEU A 117 11.08 -7.47 -4.11
C LEU A 117 10.97 -6.76 -5.46
N PHE A 118 9.86 -6.06 -5.69
CA PHE A 118 9.57 -5.36 -6.95
C PHE A 118 9.86 -3.86 -6.88
N GLY A 119 10.52 -3.39 -5.82
CA GLY A 119 10.88 -1.98 -5.66
C GLY A 119 11.85 -1.44 -6.72
N SER A 120 12.52 -2.31 -7.48
CA SER A 120 13.31 -1.92 -8.66
C SER A 120 12.45 -1.58 -9.90
N ILE A 121 11.17 -2.00 -9.90
CA ILE A 121 10.24 -1.81 -11.02
C ILE A 121 9.37 -0.58 -10.81
N VAL A 122 8.90 -0.37 -9.58
CA VAL A 122 7.91 0.65 -9.24
C VAL A 122 8.28 1.32 -7.92
N PRO A 123 8.03 2.64 -7.76
CA PRO A 123 8.10 3.25 -6.44
C PRO A 123 7.11 2.54 -5.50
N LEU A 124 7.58 2.23 -4.29
CA LEU A 124 6.87 1.41 -3.32
C LEU A 124 6.95 1.99 -1.92
N LEU A 125 5.82 1.95 -1.22
CA LEU A 125 5.73 2.06 0.23
C LEU A 125 5.25 0.75 0.82
N THR A 126 6.09 0.07 1.62
CA THR A 126 5.65 -1.10 2.39
C THR A 126 5.34 -0.68 3.82
N LEU A 127 4.12 -0.95 4.28
CA LEU A 127 3.67 -0.74 5.65
C LEU A 127 3.77 -2.06 6.42
N GLY A 128 4.51 -2.05 7.53
CA GLY A 128 4.61 -3.18 8.44
C GLY A 128 4.31 -2.78 9.88
N SER A 129 3.97 -3.77 10.71
CA SER A 129 3.72 -3.54 12.14
C SER A 129 4.13 -4.72 13.01
N ILE A 130 4.71 -4.40 14.18
CA ILE A 130 5.08 -5.36 15.23
C ILE A 130 3.83 -5.83 15.99
N SER A 131 2.74 -5.03 15.94
CA SER A 131 1.52 -5.21 16.73
C SER A 131 0.88 -6.58 16.57
N LYS A 132 0.88 -7.13 15.35
CA LYS A 132 0.27 -8.44 15.06
C LYS A 132 1.24 -9.60 15.22
N ARG A 133 2.54 -9.38 15.02
CA ARG A 133 3.58 -10.41 15.18
C ARG A 133 3.77 -10.84 16.63
N TRP A 134 3.70 -9.90 17.56
CA TRP A 134 4.06 -10.13 18.97
C TRP A 134 2.89 -9.94 19.93
N ASN A 135 1.67 -9.81 19.40
CA ASN A 135 0.44 -9.55 20.17
C ASN A 135 0.54 -8.32 21.11
N VAL A 136 1.43 -7.38 20.80
CA VAL A 136 1.61 -6.09 21.50
C VAL A 136 0.97 -4.97 20.70
N ALA A 137 -0.34 -5.08 20.44
CA ALA A 137 -1.12 -4.02 19.81
C ALA A 137 -1.03 -2.69 20.60
N GLY A 138 -0.84 -2.78 21.93
CA GLY A 138 -0.69 -1.63 22.82
C GLY A 138 0.57 -0.78 22.62
N TRP A 139 1.61 -1.30 21.95
CA TRP A 139 2.88 -0.57 21.78
C TRP A 139 2.90 0.31 20.53
N ARG A 140 1.92 0.14 19.64
CA ARG A 140 1.68 1.01 18.47
C ARG A 140 2.91 1.21 17.56
N VAL A 141 3.82 0.24 17.49
CA VAL A 141 5.01 0.31 16.62
C VAL A 141 4.70 -0.22 15.22
N GLY A 142 4.92 0.63 14.22
CA GLY A 142 4.93 0.28 12.79
C GLY A 142 6.12 0.90 12.08
N TRP A 143 6.42 0.40 10.88
CA TRP A 143 7.48 0.93 10.03
C TRP A 143 6.96 1.12 8.60
N ILE A 144 7.60 2.05 7.88
CA ILE A 144 7.40 2.27 6.46
C ILE A 144 8.75 2.02 5.78
N VAL A 145 8.77 1.17 4.76
CA VAL A 145 9.93 1.05 3.87
C VAL A 145 9.58 1.77 2.57
N THR A 146 10.40 2.73 2.18
CA THR A 146 10.30 3.40 0.89
C THR A 146 11.32 2.78 -0.06
N THR A 147 10.89 2.46 -1.28
CA THR A 147 11.79 2.13 -2.37
C THR A 147 11.44 3.01 -3.56
N ASP A 148 12.44 3.73 -4.06
CA ASP A 148 12.25 4.78 -5.07
C ASP A 148 13.31 4.64 -6.16
N PRO A 149 13.08 3.77 -7.16
CA PRO A 149 14.10 3.42 -8.15
C PRO A 149 14.53 4.61 -9.03
N ASP A 150 13.70 5.65 -9.17
CA ASP A 150 13.97 6.82 -10.03
C ASP A 150 14.15 8.14 -9.26
N GLY A 151 14.20 8.09 -7.92
CA GLY A 151 14.30 9.29 -7.08
C GLY A 151 13.08 10.22 -7.18
N ILE A 152 11.90 9.69 -7.56
CA ILE A 152 10.66 10.47 -7.71
C ILE A 152 10.16 10.94 -6.34
N LEU A 153 10.16 10.05 -5.34
CA LEU A 153 9.79 10.37 -3.96
C LEU A 153 10.79 11.36 -3.36
N GLU A 154 12.09 11.15 -3.58
CA GLU A 154 13.15 12.07 -3.12
C GLU A 154 12.98 13.49 -3.68
N LYS A 155 12.69 13.63 -4.98
CA LYS A 155 12.42 14.92 -5.64
C LYS A 155 11.16 15.62 -5.12
N THR A 156 10.21 14.87 -4.58
CA THR A 156 8.97 15.40 -3.99
C THR A 156 9.12 15.73 -2.49
N GLY A 157 10.34 15.63 -1.95
CA GLY A 157 10.64 15.92 -0.54
C GLY A 157 10.37 14.76 0.42
N VAL A 158 10.11 13.56 -0.10
CA VAL A 158 9.96 12.33 0.69
C VAL A 158 11.35 11.70 0.83
N CYS A 159 11.93 11.79 2.02
CA CYS A 159 13.29 11.32 2.30
C CYS A 159 13.45 9.82 1.94
N PRO A 160 14.46 9.45 1.13
CA PRO A 160 14.69 8.06 0.74
C PRO A 160 15.09 7.28 1.98
N ILE A 161 14.29 6.27 2.34
CA ILE A 161 14.44 5.41 3.51
C ILE A 161 14.25 6.16 4.84
N THR A 162 12.99 6.44 5.18
CA THR A 162 12.64 6.75 6.58
C THR A 162 11.97 5.54 7.21
N VAL A 163 12.70 4.79 8.04
CA VAL A 163 12.07 3.96 9.07
C VAL A 163 11.48 4.94 10.09
N THR A 164 10.30 5.49 9.79
CA THR A 164 9.61 6.34 10.77
C THR A 164 8.99 5.43 11.81
N LEU A 165 9.67 5.29 12.95
CA LEU A 165 9.09 4.69 14.14
C LEU A 165 8.03 5.67 14.68
N PHE A 166 6.76 5.46 14.34
CA PHE A 166 5.69 6.26 14.94
C PHE A 166 5.46 5.78 16.38
N ILE A 167 6.10 6.45 17.34
CA ILE A 167 5.71 6.36 18.76
C ILE A 167 4.65 7.44 18.97
N TRP A 168 3.39 7.07 19.14
CA TRP A 168 2.42 7.99 19.73
C TRP A 168 2.76 8.11 21.21
N LEU A 169 3.49 9.16 21.59
CA LEU A 169 3.57 9.56 22.99
C LEU A 169 2.18 10.03 23.38
N ASN A 170 1.54 9.24 24.24
CA ASN A 170 0.30 9.60 24.92
C ASN A 170 0.66 10.71 25.92
N ILE A 171 0.67 11.97 25.49
CA ILE A 171 0.70 13.10 26.42
C ILE A 171 -0.75 13.31 26.84
N SER A 172 -1.19 12.47 27.78
CA SER A 172 -2.24 12.85 28.70
C SER A 172 -1.60 13.60 29.86
N SER A 173 -2.08 14.85 30.04
CA SER A 173 -1.82 15.85 31.08
C SER A 173 -0.43 16.47 31.16
#